data_AF-A0A169FGS6-F1
#
_entry.id   AF-A0A169FGS6-F1
#
_cell.length_a   1.000
_cell.length_b   1.000
_cell.length_c   1.000
_cell.angle_alpha   90.00
_cell.angle_beta   90.00
_cell.angle_gamma   90.00
#
_symmetry.space_group_name_H-M   'P 1'
#
loop_
_entity.id
_entity.type
_entity.pdbx_description
1 polymer ?
#
loop_
_entity_poly.entity_id
_entity_poly.type
_entity_poly.pdbx_seq_one_letter_code
_entity_poly.pdbx_strand_id
1 'polypeptide(L)' 'MNNLSEKSVENVEFMIEAIKEKLKVLNLGAIKPSHFDEEMYEELKDIYDLVMKKDSFSPNEMQALVEELGSLRKNK' A
#
# COMPACT_ATOMS: atom_id res chain seq x y z
N MET A 1 -15.38 -6.08 8.22
CA MET A 1 -15.04 -5.44 6.94
C MET A 1 -14.79 -3.98 7.26
N ASN A 2 -13.55 -3.52 7.09
CA ASN A 2 -13.22 -2.11 7.30
C ASN A 2 -13.86 -1.28 6.17
N ASN A 3 -14.44 -0.13 6.51
CA ASN A 3 -14.85 0.84 5.50
C ASN A 3 -13.61 1.62 5.04
N LEU A 4 -12.97 1.19 3.96
CA LEU A 4 -11.73 1.83 3.45
C LEU A 4 -11.98 3.20 2.82
N SER A 5 -13.25 3.65 2.72
CA SER A 5 -13.58 5.03 2.35
C SER A 5 -13.36 6.03 3.50
N GLU A 6 -13.21 5.55 4.74
CA GLU A 6 -12.90 6.39 5.89
C GLU A 6 -11.39 6.47 6.10
N LYS A 7 -10.85 7.69 6.17
CA LYS A 7 -9.42 7.91 6.41
C LYS A 7 -9.10 7.61 7.87
N SER A 8 -8.29 6.58 8.11
CA SER A 8 -7.83 6.23 9.44
C SER A 8 -6.46 5.53 9.40
N VAL A 9 -5.74 5.63 10.52
CA VAL A 9 -4.45 4.93 10.73
C VAL A 9 -4.63 3.42 10.59
N GLU A 10 -5.71 2.89 11.15
CA GLU A 10 -6.04 1.46 11.11
C GLU A 10 -6.29 0.98 9.67
N ASN A 11 -6.93 1.81 8.83
CA ASN A 11 -7.16 1.48 7.43
C ASN A 11 -5.86 1.52 6.60
N VAL A 12 -4.96 2.45 6.91
CA VAL A 12 -3.60 2.48 6.33
C VAL A 12 -2.84 1.19 6.69
N GLU A 13 -2.80 0.83 7.97
CA GLU A 13 -2.13 -0.39 8.44
C GLU A 13 -2.71 -1.64 7.78
N PHE A 14 -4.04 -1.71 7.69
CA PHE A 14 -4.73 -2.81 7.03
C PHE A 14 -4.34 -2.94 5.55
N MET A 15 -4.33 -1.84 4.80
CA MET A 15 -3.98 -1.87 3.37
C MET A 15 -2.52 -2.31 3.16
N ILE A 16 -1.60 -1.82 3.99
CA ILE A 16 -0.19 -2.18 3.91
C ILE A 16 0.03 -3.68 4.19
N GLU A 17 -0.57 -4.21 5.26
CA GLU A 17 -0.40 -5.62 5.60
C GLU A 17 -1.01 -6.54 4.52
N ALA A 18 -2.17 -6.18 3.98
CA ALA A 18 -2.78 -6.93 2.89
C ALA A 18 -1.90 -6.95 1.62
N ILE A 19 -1.31 -5.79 1.25
CA ILE A 19 -0.38 -5.70 0.12
C ILE A 19 0.87 -6.55 0.37
N LYS A 20 1.45 -6.49 1.58
CA LYS A 20 2.62 -7.30 1.98
C LYS A 20 2.35 -8.78 1.85
N GLU A 21 1.20 -9.24 2.33
CA GLU A 21 0.79 -10.64 2.24
C GLU A 21 0.62 -11.07 0.78
N LYS A 22 -0.09 -10.27 -0.03
CA LYS A 22 -0.36 -10.59 -1.44
C LYS A 22 0.91 -10.63 -2.29
N LEU A 23 1.80 -9.66 -2.12
CA LEU A 23 3.06 -9.59 -2.88
C LEU A 23 4.19 -10.44 -2.27
N LYS A 24 3.98 -11.00 -1.07
CA LYS A 24 4.99 -11.74 -0.29
C LYS A 24 6.27 -10.93 -0.04
N VAL A 25 6.13 -9.62 0.18
CA VAL A 25 7.25 -8.70 0.40
C VAL A 25 7.32 -8.33 1.89
N LEU A 26 8.33 -8.85 2.59
CA LEU A 26 8.53 -8.60 4.02
C LEU A 26 9.19 -7.24 4.31
N ASN A 27 9.86 -6.67 3.32
CA ASN A 27 10.69 -5.49 3.46
C ASN A 27 10.01 -4.18 3.00
N LEU A 28 8.68 -4.18 2.85
CA LEU A 28 7.91 -2.93 2.75
C LEU A 28 8.04 -2.23 4.10
N GLY A 29 9.15 -1.50 4.25
CA GLY A 29 9.66 -1.05 5.54
C GLY A 29 8.66 -0.16 6.27
N ALA A 30 8.60 -0.33 7.59
CA ALA A 30 7.77 0.39 8.57
C ALA A 30 7.24 1.74 8.07
N ILE A 31 6.15 1.72 7.31
CA ILE A 31 5.47 2.94 6.92
C ILE A 31 4.70 3.35 8.17
N LYS A 32 5.16 4.41 8.83
CA LYS A 32 4.51 4.88 10.05
C LYS A 32 3.19 5.55 9.64
N PRO A 33 2.05 5.13 10.21
CA PRO A 33 0.74 5.74 9.90
C PRO A 33 0.71 7.25 10.15
N SER A 34 1.55 7.73 11.07
CA SER A 34 1.73 9.16 11.40
C SER A 34 2.28 10.04 10.28
N HIS A 35 2.72 9.47 9.15
CA HIS A 35 3.18 10.23 7.98
C HIS A 35 2.18 10.26 6.83
N PHE A 36 1.02 9.61 6.94
CA PHE A 36 0.02 9.61 5.88
C PHE A 36 -0.86 10.85 5.97
N ASP A 37 -0.73 11.73 4.98
CA ASP A 37 -1.72 12.75 4.70
C ASP A 37 -2.84 12.22 3.78
N GLU A 38 -3.75 13.10 3.39
CA GLU A 38 -4.90 12.77 2.55
C GLU A 38 -4.49 12.25 1.17
N GLU A 39 -3.47 12.85 0.54
CA GLU A 39 -3.00 12.45 -0.79
C GLU A 39 -2.38 11.05 -0.73
N MET A 40 -1.54 10.79 0.28
CA MET A 40 -0.94 9.48 0.48
C MET A 40 -1.95 8.37 0.78
N TYR A 41 -3.07 8.69 1.45
CA TYR A 41 -4.12 7.72 1.70
C TYR A 41 -4.81 7.27 0.41
N GLU A 42 -5.19 8.22 -0.45
CA GLU A 42 -5.84 7.91 -1.74
C GLU A 42 -4.89 7.12 -2.64
N GLU A 43 -3.61 7.51 -2.74
CA GLU A 43 -2.61 6.78 -3.52
C GLU A 43 -2.41 5.34 -2.99
N LEU A 44 -2.29 5.16 -1.67
CA LEU A 44 -2.19 3.83 -1.07
C LEU A 44 -3.43 2.99 -1.37
N LYS A 45 -4.62 3.58 -1.31
CA LYS A 45 -5.88 2.91 -1.60
C LYS A 45 -5.96 2.48 -3.07
N ASP A 46 -5.50 3.29 -4.00
CA ASP A 46 -5.47 2.94 -5.43
C ASP A 46 -4.53 1.75 -5.69
N ILE A 47 -3.34 1.75 -5.07
CA ILE A 47 -2.41 0.61 -5.14
C ILE A 47 -3.05 -0.63 -4.51
N TYR A 48 -3.68 -0.51 -3.34
CA TYR A 48 -4.38 -1.60 -2.68
C TYR A 48 -5.46 -2.22 -3.59
N ASP A 49 -6.33 -1.39 -4.16
CA ASP A 49 -7.41 -1.84 -5.03
C ASP A 49 -6.87 -2.56 -6.27
N LEU A 50 -5.76 -2.07 -6.85
CA LEU A 50 -5.08 -2.72 -7.97
C LEU A 50 -4.49 -4.08 -7.57
N VAL A 51 -3.81 -4.13 -6.42
CA VAL A 51 -3.15 -5.34 -5.91
C VAL A 51 -4.18 -6.44 -5.60
N MET A 52 -5.30 -6.09 -4.99
CA MET A 52 -6.35 -7.03 -4.60
C MET A 52 -7.17 -7.54 -5.78
N LYS A 53 -7.32 -6.75 -6.85
CA LYS A 53 -8.07 -7.16 -8.07
C LYS A 53 -7.36 -8.21 -8.91
N LYS A 54 -6.07 -8.45 -8.70
CA LYS A 54 -5.25 -9.35 -9.53
C LYS A 54 -4.79 -10.58 -8.76
N ASP A 55 -4.77 -11.72 -9.44
CA ASP A 55 -4.37 -13.00 -8.83
C ASP A 55 -2.86 -13.18 -8.76
N SER A 56 -2.13 -12.65 -9.74
CA SER A 56 -0.68 -12.78 -9.85
C SER A 56 -0.05 -11.59 -10.58
N PHE A 57 1.24 -11.37 -10.32
CA PHE A 57 2.03 -10.29 -10.90
C PHE A 57 3.28 -10.86 -11.55
N SER A 58 3.65 -10.31 -12.70
CA SER A 58 4.96 -10.56 -13.30
C SER A 58 6.08 -9.91 -12.45
N PRO A 59 7.34 -10.33 -12.61
CA PRO A 59 8.46 -9.72 -11.89
C PRO A 59 8.57 -8.20 -12.07
N ASN A 60 8.32 -7.69 -13.28
CA ASN A 60 8.38 -6.26 -13.57
C ASN A 60 7.27 -5.48 -12.87
N GLU A 61 6.05 -6.05 -12.80
CA GLU A 61 4.94 -5.43 -12.08
C GLU A 61 5.20 -5.41 -10.57
N MET A 62 5.73 -6.51 -10.00
CA MET A 62 6.13 -6.52 -8.60
C MET A 62 7.18 -5.45 -8.30
N GLN A 63 8.18 -5.30 -9.17
CA GLN A 63 9.21 -4.28 -9.03
C GLN A 63 8.60 -2.86 -9.04
N ALA A 64 7.73 -2.57 -10.01
CA ALA A 64 7.06 -1.27 -10.12
C ALA A 64 6.21 -0.95 -8.88
N LEU A 65 5.41 -1.92 -8.39
CA LEU A 65 4.59 -1.75 -7.20
C LEU A 65 5.43 -1.51 -5.93
N VAL A 66 6.54 -2.22 -5.78
CA VAL A 66 7.45 -2.03 -4.65
C VAL A 66 8.13 -0.65 -4.71
N GLU A 67 8.49 -0.17 -5.91
CA GLU A 67 9.05 1.17 -6.11
C GLU A 67 8.04 2.26 -5.79
N GLU A 68 6.80 2.11 -6.25
CA GLU A 68 5.69 3.05 -6.00
C GLU A 68 5.38 3.13 -4.50
N LEU A 69 5.21 2.00 -3.82
CA LEU A 69 5.05 1.94 -2.35
C LEU A 69 6.25 2.56 -1.61
N GLY A 70 7.47 2.36 -2.13
CA GLY A 70 8.67 2.97 -1.58
C GLY A 70 8.74 4.49 -1.78
N SER A 71 8.07 5.01 -2.81
CA SER A 71 7.98 6.44 -3.12
C SER A 71 6.98 7.17 -2.23
N LEU A 72 5.90 6.51 -1.79
CA LEU A 72 4.95 7.04 -0.79
C LEU A 72 5.67 7.46 0.50
N ARG A 73 6.68 6.69 0.92
CA ARG A 73 7.51 7.03 2.10
C ARG A 73 8.40 8.27 1.88
N LYS A 74 8.70 8.59 0.62
CA LYS A 74 9.73 9.55 0.20
C LYS A 74 9.18 10.92 -0.19
N ASN A 75 7.92 11.22 0.11
CA ASN A 75 7.49 12.61 0.03
C ASN A 75 8.43 13.48 0.91
N LYS A 76 9.05 14.44 0.24
CA LYS A 76 10.32 15.11 0.55
C LYS A 76 10.36 15.83 1.89
#